data_AF-A0A942L873-F1
#
_entry.id   AF-A0A942L873-F1
#
_cell.length_a   1.000
_cell.length_b   1.000
_cell.length_c   1.000
_cell.angle_alpha   90.00
_cell.angle_beta   90.00
_cell.angle_gamma   90.00
#
_symmetry.space_group_name_H-M   'P 1'
#
loop_
_entity.id
_entity.type
_entity.pdbx_description
1 polymer ?
#
loop_
_entity_poly.entity_id
_entity_poly.type
_entity_poly.pdbx_seq_one_letter_code
_entity_poly.pdbx_strand_id
1 'polypeptide(L)'
;MSNQSFAASNKPQNNIQEKIQRFGRFLSGMVMPNIGAFIAWGLITALFIPTGWTPNENLAALVGPMIIYLLPLLIGYTGGKMVNGVRGGVLGAVATMGVVVGSDVPMFIGAMIMGPFGGYVIKKFDGAIEGKIPAGFEMLVNNFSAGIIGTLVTLLAYLAIGPVAQGLNEVLKTGVEGIVNAGLLPLTSLFI
;
A
#
# COMPACT_ATOMS: atom_id res chain seq x y z
N MET A 1 -18.52 -33.24 43.22
CA MET A 1 -17.62 -33.35 42.06
C MET A 1 -18.46 -33.28 40.80
N SER A 2 -18.43 -32.15 40.07
CA SER A 2 -18.95 -32.05 38.71
C SER A 2 -18.41 -30.78 38.05
N ASN A 3 -17.14 -30.80 37.66
CA ASN A 3 -16.59 -29.84 36.69
C ASN A 3 -17.04 -30.27 35.30
N GLN A 4 -18.11 -29.66 34.79
CA GLN A 4 -18.38 -29.66 33.36
C GLN A 4 -17.44 -28.65 32.72
N SER A 5 -16.34 -29.17 32.17
CA SER A 5 -15.49 -28.45 31.23
C SER A 5 -16.33 -28.10 30.01
N PHE A 6 -16.60 -26.81 29.81
CA PHE A 6 -17.08 -26.29 28.53
C PHE A 6 -15.98 -26.52 27.51
N ALA A 7 -16.09 -27.61 26.76
CA ALA A 7 -15.32 -27.81 25.54
C ALA A 7 -15.69 -26.68 24.58
N ALA A 8 -14.81 -25.69 24.45
CA ALA A 8 -14.86 -24.73 23.37
C ALA A 8 -14.86 -25.51 22.05
N SER A 9 -15.95 -25.42 21.31
CA SER A 9 -16.08 -25.99 19.97
C SER A 9 -15.07 -25.31 19.06
N ASN A 10 -13.89 -25.90 18.92
CA ASN A 10 -12.96 -25.60 17.83
C ASN A 10 -13.59 -26.11 16.54
N LYS A 11 -14.46 -25.30 15.93
CA LYS A 11 -14.89 -25.51 14.54
C LYS A 11 -13.64 -25.50 13.66
N PRO A 12 -13.46 -26.46 12.73
CA PRO A 12 -12.40 -26.41 11.75
C PRO A 12 -12.59 -25.14 10.91
N GLN A 13 -11.74 -24.15 11.15
CA GLN A 13 -11.79 -22.89 10.42
C GLN A 13 -11.46 -23.19 8.96
N ASN A 14 -12.36 -22.85 8.04
CA ASN A 14 -12.16 -23.09 6.61
C ASN A 14 -10.82 -22.45 6.18
N ASN A 15 -9.93 -23.21 5.55
CA ASN A 15 -8.59 -22.78 5.11
C ASN A 15 -8.62 -21.43 4.32
N ILE A 16 -9.71 -21.17 3.60
CA ILE A 16 -9.95 -19.90 2.88
C ILE A 16 -10.14 -18.72 3.84
N GLN A 17 -10.90 -18.88 4.93
CA GLN A 17 -11.11 -17.84 5.93
C GLN A 17 -9.79 -17.47 6.61
N GLU A 18 -8.94 -18.45 6.91
CA GLU A 18 -7.63 -18.19 7.51
C GLU A 18 -6.72 -17.40 6.56
N LYS A 19 -6.70 -17.74 5.26
CA LYS A 19 -5.94 -16.99 4.24
C LYS A 19 -6.41 -15.54 4.12
N ILE A 20 -7.73 -15.32 4.07
CA ILE A 20 -8.32 -13.97 4.01
C ILE A 20 -7.94 -13.19 5.27
N GLN A 21 -8.04 -13.79 6.45
CA GLN A 21 -7.66 -13.12 7.70
C GLN A 21 -6.15 -12.80 7.74
N ARG A 22 -5.29 -13.71 7.28
CA ARG A 22 -3.84 -13.46 7.21
C ARG A 22 -3.53 -12.30 6.26
N PHE A 23 -4.18 -12.25 5.10
CA PHE A 23 -4.04 -11.15 4.14
C PHE A 23 -4.53 -9.82 4.73
N GLY A 24 -5.71 -9.81 5.36
CA GLY A 24 -6.23 -8.62 6.04
C GLY A 24 -5.31 -8.12 7.15
N ARG A 25 -4.79 -9.03 7.99
CA ARG A 25 -3.80 -8.69 9.03
C ARG A 25 -2.52 -8.10 8.44
N PHE A 26 -2.07 -8.61 7.30
CA PHE A 26 -0.90 -8.08 6.60
C PHE A 26 -1.15 -6.65 6.12
N LEU A 27 -2.26 -6.40 5.42
CA LEU A 27 -2.62 -5.06 4.95
C LEU A 27 -2.80 -4.07 6.10
N SER A 28 -3.51 -4.46 7.17
CA SER A 28 -3.64 -3.63 8.36
C SER A 28 -2.29 -3.36 9.01
N GLY A 29 -1.38 -4.34 9.02
CA GLY A 29 -0.01 -4.21 9.50
C GLY A 29 0.82 -3.16 8.75
N MET A 30 0.44 -2.81 7.51
CA MET A 30 1.09 -1.76 6.74
C MET A 30 0.61 -0.35 7.11
N VAL A 31 -0.65 -0.22 7.54
CA VAL A 31 -1.30 1.07 7.83
C VAL A 31 -1.20 1.43 9.31
N MET A 32 -1.43 0.47 10.21
CA MET A 32 -1.53 0.73 11.66
C MET A 32 -0.30 1.42 12.26
N PRO A 33 0.95 1.03 11.94
CA PRO A 33 2.14 1.73 12.46
C PRO A 33 2.23 3.19 12.01
N ASN A 34 1.51 3.56 10.96
CA ASN A 34 1.51 4.88 10.36
C ASN A 34 0.32 5.76 10.81
N ILE A 35 -0.56 5.26 11.70
CA ILE A 35 -1.77 5.99 12.15
C ILE A 35 -1.46 7.40 12.65
N GLY A 36 -0.32 7.61 13.32
CA GLY A 36 0.10 8.95 13.76
C GLY A 36 0.21 9.97 12.62
N ALA A 37 0.69 9.55 11.45
CA ALA A 37 0.77 10.42 10.28
C ALA A 37 -0.61 10.74 9.69
N PHE A 38 -1.53 9.77 9.69
CA PHE A 38 -2.92 9.98 9.28
C PHE A 38 -3.64 10.96 10.22
N ILE A 39 -3.42 10.82 11.53
CA ILE A 39 -3.99 11.75 12.52
C ILE A 39 -3.42 13.16 12.31
N ALA A 40 -2.11 13.30 12.13
CA ALA A 40 -1.49 14.60 11.87
C ALA A 40 -2.07 15.28 10.61
N TRP A 41 -2.17 14.52 9.51
CA TRP A 41 -2.81 14.99 8.28
C TRP A 41 -4.29 15.40 8.52
N GLY A 42 -5.05 14.58 9.25
CA GLY A 42 -6.44 14.86 9.57
C GLY A 42 -6.63 16.12 10.42
N LEU A 43 -5.76 16.34 11.42
CA LEU A 43 -5.78 17.56 12.25
C LEU A 43 -5.43 18.80 11.44
N ILE A 44 -4.39 18.75 10.60
CA ILE A 44 -4.03 19.86 9.70
C ILE A 44 -5.20 20.17 8.77
N THR A 45 -5.85 19.14 8.23
CA THR A 45 -7.02 19.27 7.36
C THR A 45 -8.18 19.93 8.12
N ALA A 46 -8.51 19.45 9.31
CA ALA A 46 -9.61 19.98 10.11
C ALA A 46 -9.37 21.44 10.56
N LEU A 47 -8.12 21.83 10.79
CA LEU A 47 -7.78 23.17 11.25
C LEU A 47 -7.68 24.18 10.11
N PHE A 48 -6.91 23.89 9.06
CA PHE A 48 -6.36 24.96 8.21
C PHE A 48 -6.94 25.06 6.81
N ILE A 49 -7.69 24.06 6.33
CA ILE A 49 -8.37 24.18 5.03
C ILE A 49 -9.41 25.32 5.06
N PRO A 50 -9.92 25.78 3.89
CA PRO A 50 -10.90 26.88 3.85
C PRO A 50 -12.17 26.65 4.70
N THR A 51 -12.59 25.40 4.84
CA THR A 51 -13.75 24.97 5.67
C THR A 51 -13.34 24.48 7.07
N GLY A 52 -12.09 24.66 7.47
CA GLY A 52 -11.55 24.24 8.76
C GLY A 52 -11.89 25.21 9.89
N TRP A 53 -11.50 24.84 11.12
CA TRP A 53 -11.76 25.65 12.32
C TRP A 53 -10.98 26.97 12.37
N THR A 54 -9.74 26.97 11.84
CA THR A 54 -8.84 28.13 11.80
C THR A 54 -8.15 28.22 10.44
N PRO A 55 -8.88 28.60 9.37
CA PRO A 55 -8.36 28.53 8.00
C PRO A 55 -7.06 29.32 7.79
N ASN A 56 -6.10 28.72 7.09
CA ASN A 56 -4.83 29.34 6.73
C ASN A 56 -4.27 28.69 5.45
N GLU A 57 -4.15 29.47 4.37
CA GLU A 57 -3.73 28.96 3.07
C GLU A 57 -2.32 28.34 3.08
N ASN A 58 -1.38 28.98 3.78
CA ASN A 58 0.01 28.51 3.86
C ASN A 58 0.12 27.16 4.61
N LEU A 59 -0.68 26.98 5.66
CA LEU A 59 -0.69 25.72 6.43
C LEU A 59 -1.54 24.64 5.73
N ALA A 60 -2.62 25.03 5.05
CA ALA A 60 -3.44 24.13 4.25
C ALA A 60 -2.65 23.49 3.10
N ALA A 61 -1.63 24.18 2.57
CA ALA A 61 -0.74 23.66 1.54
C ALA A 61 -0.03 22.35 1.92
N LEU A 62 0.05 22.00 3.22
CA LEU A 62 0.60 20.74 3.70
C LEU A 62 -0.30 19.53 3.39
N VAL A 63 -1.62 19.73 3.28
CA VAL A 63 -2.61 18.65 3.13
C VAL A 63 -2.34 17.81 1.88
N GLY A 64 -2.10 18.47 0.75
CA GLY A 64 -1.86 17.84 -0.54
C GLY A 64 -0.63 16.92 -0.55
N PRO A 65 0.57 17.43 -0.24
CA PRO A 65 1.78 16.61 -0.20
C PRO A 65 1.70 15.47 0.82
N MET A 66 1.00 15.66 1.94
CA MET A 66 0.82 14.61 2.93
C MET A 66 -0.01 13.44 2.38
N ILE A 67 -1.17 13.71 1.78
CA ILE A 67 -2.04 12.63 1.28
C ILE A 67 -1.51 11.99 -0.02
N ILE A 68 -0.89 12.77 -0.90
CA ILE A 68 -0.40 12.27 -2.20
C ILE A 68 0.94 11.53 -2.04
N TYR A 69 1.86 12.06 -1.22
CA TYR A 69 3.22 11.51 -1.10
C TYR A 69 3.46 10.82 0.23
N LEU A 70 3.36 11.55 1.34
CA LEU A 70 3.81 11.06 2.65
C LEU A 70 3.08 9.77 3.06
N LEU A 71 1.75 9.77 3.05
CA LEU A 71 0.97 8.63 3.56
C LEU A 71 1.15 7.37 2.70
N PRO A 72 1.08 7.43 1.35
CA PRO A 72 1.41 6.27 0.52
C PRO A 72 2.84 5.78 0.70
N LEU A 73 3.84 6.67 0.74
CA LEU A 73 5.24 6.28 0.91
C LEU A 73 5.49 5.57 2.25
N LEU A 74 4.86 6.03 3.34
CA LEU A 74 4.95 5.39 4.65
C LEU A 74 4.35 3.97 4.63
N ILE A 75 3.23 3.77 3.94
CA ILE A 75 2.62 2.45 3.78
C ILE A 75 3.53 1.54 2.94
N GLY A 76 4.06 2.05 1.83
CA GLY A 76 5.00 1.34 0.98
C GLY A 76 6.26 0.93 1.73
N TYR A 77 6.82 1.85 2.52
CA TYR A 77 7.95 1.59 3.41
C TYR A 77 7.63 0.50 4.42
N THR A 78 6.50 0.58 5.12
CA THR A 78 6.12 -0.42 6.12
C THR A 78 5.91 -1.80 5.48
N GLY A 79 5.26 -1.86 4.32
CA GLY A 79 5.08 -3.11 3.56
C GLY A 79 6.40 -3.74 3.13
N GLY A 80 7.30 -2.94 2.56
CA GLY A 80 8.63 -3.43 2.20
C GLY A 80 9.44 -3.87 3.41
N LYS A 81 9.29 -3.15 4.53
CA LYS A 81 9.96 -3.47 5.80
C LYS A 81 9.49 -4.79 6.39
N MET A 82 8.21 -5.09 6.29
CA MET A 82 7.66 -6.39 6.70
C MET A 82 8.24 -7.56 5.89
N VAL A 83 8.76 -7.32 4.68
CA VAL A 83 9.32 -8.36 3.80
C VAL A 83 10.83 -8.55 4.00
N ASN A 84 11.62 -7.46 4.04
CA ASN A 84 13.09 -7.49 4.11
C ASN A 84 13.72 -6.40 4.99
N GLY A 85 13.10 -6.10 6.14
CA GLY A 85 13.65 -5.13 7.10
C GLY A 85 13.85 -3.73 6.51
N VAL A 86 14.76 -2.94 7.07
CA VAL A 86 14.94 -1.53 6.67
C VAL A 86 15.22 -1.39 5.17
N ARG A 87 16.06 -2.25 4.60
CA ARG A 87 16.42 -2.22 3.19
C ARG A 87 15.22 -2.51 2.29
N GLY A 88 14.39 -3.49 2.65
CA GLY A 88 13.11 -3.73 2.00
C GLY A 88 12.17 -2.54 2.09
N GLY A 89 12.14 -1.85 3.24
CA GLY A 89 11.34 -0.65 3.42
C GLY A 89 11.77 0.49 2.50
N VAL A 90 13.06 0.78 2.43
CA VAL A 90 13.59 1.81 1.51
C VAL A 90 13.21 1.48 0.07
N LEU A 91 13.42 0.23 -0.38
CA LEU A 91 13.06 -0.16 -1.74
C LEU A 91 11.54 -0.12 -1.98
N GLY A 92 10.73 -0.47 -0.98
CA GLY A 92 9.27 -0.39 -1.04
C GLY A 92 8.77 1.05 -1.16
N ALA A 93 9.39 2.00 -0.47
CA ALA A 93 9.10 3.42 -0.63
C ALA A 93 9.48 3.93 -2.03
N VAL A 94 10.68 3.57 -2.51
CA VAL A 94 11.15 3.93 -3.86
C VAL A 94 10.21 3.38 -4.94
N ALA A 95 9.81 2.11 -4.83
CA ALA A 95 8.82 1.49 -5.73
C ALA A 95 7.46 2.19 -5.68
N THR A 96 7.01 2.59 -4.48
CA THR A 96 5.76 3.32 -4.27
C THR A 96 5.79 4.70 -4.92
N MET A 97 6.95 5.36 -4.98
CA MET A 97 7.08 6.64 -5.67
C MET A 97 6.71 6.51 -7.16
N GLY A 98 7.07 5.40 -7.80
CA GLY A 98 6.75 5.18 -9.22
C GLY A 98 5.25 5.16 -9.48
N VAL A 99 4.46 4.53 -8.60
CA VAL A 99 3.00 4.52 -8.74
C VAL A 99 2.36 5.85 -8.40
N VAL A 100 2.91 6.57 -7.42
CA VAL A 100 2.42 7.89 -7.01
C VAL A 100 2.61 8.92 -8.12
N VAL A 101 3.78 8.96 -8.77
CA VAL A 101 4.00 9.88 -9.91
C VAL A 101 3.16 9.50 -11.13
N GLY A 102 2.80 8.23 -11.27
CA GLY A 102 1.99 7.75 -12.39
C GLY A 102 0.51 8.14 -12.33
N SER A 103 0.03 8.76 -11.25
CA SER A 103 -1.40 8.96 -10.98
C SER A 103 -1.67 10.30 -10.29
N ASP A 104 -2.80 10.93 -10.64
CA ASP A 104 -3.26 12.17 -10.00
C ASP A 104 -4.04 11.92 -8.69
N VAL A 105 -4.32 10.66 -8.35
CA VAL A 105 -5.02 10.27 -7.12
C VAL A 105 -4.09 9.61 -6.10
N PRO A 106 -4.33 9.77 -4.78
CA PRO A 106 -3.52 9.11 -3.73
C PRO A 106 -3.43 7.58 -3.90
N MET A 107 -2.22 7.06 -4.12
CA MET A 107 -1.98 5.65 -4.46
C MET A 107 -1.81 4.74 -3.25
N PHE A 108 -2.80 4.72 -2.34
CA PHE A 108 -2.78 3.83 -1.16
C PHE A 108 -2.71 2.34 -1.53
N ILE A 109 -3.57 1.89 -2.47
CA ILE A 109 -3.58 0.51 -2.94
C ILE A 109 -2.28 0.19 -3.71
N GLY A 110 -1.82 1.13 -4.54
CA GLY A 110 -0.55 1.01 -5.24
C GLY A 110 0.61 0.81 -4.27
N ALA A 111 0.67 1.58 -3.19
CA ALA A 111 1.66 1.42 -2.12
C ALA A 111 1.55 0.06 -1.41
N MET A 112 0.31 -0.42 -1.17
CA MET A 112 0.08 -1.72 -0.54
C MET A 112 0.60 -2.90 -1.38
N ILE A 113 0.60 -2.76 -2.69
CA ILE A 113 1.11 -3.77 -3.62
C ILE A 113 2.62 -3.59 -3.80
N MET A 114 3.05 -2.37 -4.13
CA MET A 114 4.43 -2.08 -4.52
C MET A 114 5.41 -2.06 -3.36
N GLY A 115 4.98 -1.72 -2.15
CA GLY A 115 5.83 -1.77 -0.95
C GLY A 115 6.40 -3.17 -0.70
N PRO A 116 5.54 -4.18 -0.47
CA PRO A 116 5.96 -5.57 -0.29
C PRO A 116 6.67 -6.13 -1.53
N PHE A 117 6.23 -5.76 -2.74
CA PHE A 117 6.89 -6.19 -3.97
C PHE A 117 8.34 -5.68 -4.05
N GLY A 118 8.59 -4.40 -3.80
CA GLY A 118 9.94 -3.84 -3.71
C GLY A 118 10.77 -4.58 -2.66
N GLY A 119 10.21 -4.77 -1.46
CA GLY A 119 10.85 -5.56 -0.40
C GLY A 119 11.18 -6.99 -0.82
N TYR A 120 10.31 -7.63 -1.60
CA TYR A 120 10.51 -8.99 -2.12
C TYR A 120 11.63 -9.06 -3.16
N VAL A 121 11.68 -8.11 -4.10
CA VAL A 121 12.70 -8.06 -5.14
C VAL A 121 14.09 -7.93 -4.52
N ILE A 122 14.27 -7.02 -3.56
CA ILE A 122 15.58 -6.89 -2.88
C ILE A 122 15.89 -8.09 -2.01
N LYS A 123 14.90 -8.70 -1.35
CA LYS A 123 15.11 -9.94 -0.58
C LYS A 123 15.67 -11.07 -1.45
N LYS A 124 15.15 -11.20 -2.68
CA LYS A 124 15.62 -12.20 -3.63
C LYS A 124 17.05 -11.92 -4.09
N PHE A 125 17.36 -10.65 -4.36
CA PHE A 125 18.71 -10.25 -4.69
C PHE A 125 19.69 -10.52 -3.54
N ASP A 126 19.33 -10.16 -2.31
CA ASP A 126 20.15 -10.33 -1.11
C ASP A 126 20.52 -11.79 -0.88
N GLY A 127 19.54 -12.70 -0.97
CA GLY A 127 19.80 -14.14 -0.89
C GLY A 127 20.64 -14.69 -2.05
N ALA A 128 20.65 -14.03 -3.22
CA ALA A 128 21.46 -14.46 -4.35
C ALA A 128 22.95 -14.06 -4.23
N ILE A 129 23.26 -13.03 -3.44
CA ILE A 129 24.62 -12.51 -3.24
C ILE A 129 25.19 -12.84 -1.86
N GLU A 130 24.41 -13.48 -0.99
CA GLU A 130 24.83 -13.89 0.34
C GLU A 130 26.11 -14.74 0.29
N GLY A 131 27.09 -14.38 1.13
CA GLY A 131 28.39 -15.05 1.19
C GLY A 131 29.32 -14.80 -0.01
N LYS A 132 28.90 -14.02 -1.01
CA LYS A 132 29.72 -13.70 -2.21
C LYS A 132 30.40 -12.34 -2.13
N ILE A 133 30.06 -11.52 -1.14
CA ILE A 133 30.58 -10.16 -1.00
C ILE A 133 31.82 -10.19 -0.08
N PRO A 134 32.97 -9.65 -0.53
CA PRO A 134 34.13 -9.50 0.34
C PRO A 134 33.83 -8.57 1.52
N ALA A 135 34.41 -8.88 2.69
CA ALA A 135 34.31 -8.03 3.86
C ALA A 135 34.76 -6.59 3.54
N GLY A 136 34.02 -5.60 4.04
CA GLY A 136 34.27 -4.18 3.76
C GLY A 136 33.57 -3.62 2.51
N PHE A 137 33.13 -4.47 1.57
CA PHE A 137 32.34 -4.04 0.40
C PHE A 137 30.82 -4.15 0.60
N GLU A 138 30.36 -4.73 1.70
CA GLU A 138 28.94 -4.99 1.98
C GLU A 138 28.07 -3.74 1.88
N MET A 139 28.45 -2.63 2.52
CA MET A 139 27.66 -1.40 2.44
C MET A 139 27.61 -0.82 1.02
N LEU A 140 28.71 -0.94 0.26
CA LEU A 140 28.77 -0.47 -1.11
C LEU A 140 27.82 -1.28 -1.97
N VAL A 141 27.93 -2.62 -1.93
CA VAL A 141 27.04 -3.50 -2.70
C VAL A 141 25.60 -3.33 -2.27
N ASN A 142 25.32 -3.21 -0.97
CA ASN A 142 23.96 -3.08 -0.45
C ASN A 142 23.28 -1.78 -0.93
N ASN A 143 24.00 -0.65 -0.91
CA ASN A 143 23.47 0.64 -1.33
C ASN A 143 23.36 0.75 -2.85
N PHE A 144 24.39 0.35 -3.61
CA PHE A 144 24.36 0.43 -5.07
C PHE A 144 23.32 -0.52 -5.68
N SER A 145 23.22 -1.74 -5.18
CA SER A 145 22.18 -2.66 -5.65
C SER A 145 20.78 -2.17 -5.32
N ALA A 146 20.54 -1.61 -4.12
CA ALA A 146 19.27 -0.99 -3.78
C ALA A 146 18.97 0.19 -4.71
N GLY A 147 19.96 1.00 -5.07
CA GLY A 147 19.80 2.09 -6.04
C GLY A 147 19.42 1.59 -7.44
N ILE A 148 20.15 0.61 -7.98
CA ILE A 148 19.92 0.07 -9.34
C ILE A 148 18.57 -0.66 -9.40
N ILE A 149 18.33 -1.58 -8.47
CA ILE A 149 17.08 -2.34 -8.42
C ILE A 149 15.91 -1.41 -8.15
N GLY A 150 16.07 -0.46 -7.22
CA GLY A 150 15.07 0.56 -6.93
C GLY A 150 14.70 1.35 -8.18
N THR A 151 15.69 1.80 -8.96
CA THR A 151 15.47 2.49 -10.23
C THR A 151 14.62 1.65 -11.19
N LEU A 152 15.00 0.39 -11.41
CA LEU A 152 14.26 -0.49 -12.31
C LEU A 152 12.81 -0.71 -11.83
N VAL A 153 12.62 -1.00 -10.55
CA VAL A 153 11.30 -1.27 -9.98
C VAL A 153 10.42 -0.02 -10.04
N THR A 154 10.96 1.17 -9.73
CA THR A 154 10.21 2.44 -9.81
C THR A 154 9.78 2.78 -11.22
N LEU A 155 10.66 2.61 -12.20
CA LEU A 155 10.32 2.85 -13.62
C LEU A 155 9.24 1.88 -14.09
N LEU A 156 9.36 0.59 -13.75
CA LEU A 156 8.34 -0.41 -14.05
C LEU A 156 7.01 -0.07 -13.39
N ALA A 157 7.03 0.36 -12.13
CA ALA A 157 5.85 0.77 -11.40
C ALA A 157 5.15 1.95 -12.11
N TYR A 158 5.89 3.00 -12.46
CA TYR A 158 5.37 4.15 -13.18
C TYR A 158 4.71 3.76 -14.51
N LEU A 159 5.40 2.96 -15.32
CA LEU A 159 4.89 2.51 -16.62
C LEU A 159 3.66 1.59 -16.49
N ALA A 160 3.54 0.84 -15.40
CA ALA A 160 2.43 -0.09 -15.18
C ALA A 160 1.11 0.61 -14.80
N ILE A 161 1.14 1.83 -14.25
CA ILE A 161 -0.08 2.48 -13.73
C ILE A 161 -1.07 2.81 -14.84
N GLY A 162 -0.59 3.34 -15.97
CA GLY A 162 -1.45 3.71 -17.09
C GLY A 162 -2.30 2.52 -17.59
N PRO A 163 -1.67 1.40 -17.98
CA PRO A 163 -2.39 0.19 -18.40
C PRO A 163 -3.31 -0.39 -17.32
N VAL A 164 -2.88 -0.40 -16.05
CA VAL A 164 -3.70 -0.91 -14.95
C VAL A 164 -4.95 -0.05 -14.75
N ALA A 165 -4.82 1.27 -14.80
CA ALA A 165 -5.94 2.19 -14.67
C ALA A 165 -6.93 2.04 -15.84
N GLN A 166 -6.43 1.92 -17.08
CA GLN A 166 -7.25 1.71 -18.26
C GLN A 166 -8.03 0.38 -18.18
N GLY A 167 -7.34 -0.71 -17.82
CA GLY A 167 -8.01 -2.01 -17.65
C GLY A 167 -9.07 -2.00 -16.56
N LEU A 168 -8.82 -1.29 -15.45
CA LEU A 168 -9.83 -1.15 -14.38
C LEU A 168 -11.07 -0.39 -14.87
N ASN A 169 -10.86 0.69 -15.64
CA ASN A 169 -11.96 1.46 -16.23
C ASN A 169 -12.78 0.64 -17.23
N GLU A 170 -12.14 -0.21 -18.04
CA GLU A 170 -12.85 -1.12 -18.96
C GLU A 170 -13.68 -2.17 -18.22
N VAL A 171 -13.16 -2.74 -17.14
CA VAL A 171 -13.91 -3.68 -16.29
C VAL A 171 -15.11 -2.99 -15.66
N LEU A 172 -14.93 -1.78 -15.11
CA LEU A 172 -16.02 -0.99 -14.55
C LEU A 172 -17.08 -0.65 -15.60
N LYS A 173 -16.65 -0.21 -16.79
CA LYS A 173 -17.53 0.06 -17.92
C LYS A 173 -18.36 -1.16 -18.29
N THR A 174 -17.72 -2.32 -18.44
CA THR A 174 -18.39 -3.59 -18.75
C THR A 174 -19.38 -3.99 -17.65
N GLY A 175 -19.03 -3.79 -16.37
CA GLY A 175 -19.91 -4.06 -15.25
C GLY A 175 -21.16 -3.17 -15.23
N VAL A 176 -20.98 -1.86 -15.48
CA VAL A 176 -22.08 -0.90 -15.60
C VAL A 176 -22.96 -1.24 -16.80
N GLU A 177 -22.38 -1.52 -17.97
CA GLU A 177 -23.12 -1.94 -19.16
C GLU A 177 -23.93 -3.23 -18.90
N GLY A 178 -23.39 -4.18 -18.13
CA GLY A 178 -24.13 -5.37 -17.70
C GLY A 178 -25.37 -5.05 -16.87
N ILE A 179 -25.25 -4.10 -15.92
CA ILE A 179 -26.37 -3.63 -15.08
C ILE A 179 -27.42 -2.90 -15.93
N VAL A 180 -26.95 -2.08 -16.88
CA VAL A 180 -27.80 -1.32 -17.82
C VAL A 180 -28.58 -2.25 -18.73
N ASN A 181 -27.91 -3.23 -19.34
CA ASN A 181 -28.53 -4.20 -20.24
C ASN A 181 -29.49 -5.15 -19.53
N ALA A 182 -29.27 -5.41 -18.24
CA ALA A 182 -30.21 -6.16 -17.40
C ALA A 182 -31.46 -5.35 -16.99
N GLY A 183 -31.57 -4.08 -17.40
CA GLY A 183 -32.68 -3.20 -17.03
C GLY A 183 -32.71 -2.81 -15.55
N LEU A 184 -31.58 -2.98 -14.84
CA LEU A 184 -31.46 -2.71 -13.39
C LEU A 184 -31.11 -1.25 -13.09
N LEU A 185 -30.97 -0.40 -14.13
CA LEU A 185 -30.81 1.05 -13.98
C LEU A 185 -31.81 1.71 -13.02
N PRO A 186 -33.13 1.38 -13.03
CA PRO A 186 -34.11 1.96 -12.11
C PRO A 186 -33.90 1.57 -10.64
N LEU A 187 -33.09 0.55 -10.34
CA LEU A 187 -32.74 0.19 -8.96
C LEU A 187 -31.62 1.07 -8.41
N THR A 188 -30.86 1.78 -9.25
CA THR A 188 -29.82 2.71 -8.79
C THR A 188 -30.42 3.91 -8.05
N SER A 189 -31.63 4.35 -8.41
CA SER A 189 -32.40 5.38 -7.71
C SER A 189 -32.88 4.99 -6.30
N LEU A 190 -32.76 3.72 -5.89
CA LEU A 190 -33.03 3.30 -4.50
C LEU A 190 -31.80 3.39 -3.59
N PHE A 191 -30.61 3.67 -4.15
CA PHE A 191 -29.34 3.78 -3.42
C PHE A 191 -28.82 5.23 -3.31
N ILE A 192 -29.55 6.21 -3.86
CA ILE A 192 -29.31 7.65 -3.70
C ILE A 192 -30.27 8.21 -2.66
#